data_AF-A0A1S3YS81-F1
#
_entry.id   AF-A0A1S3YS81-F1
#
_cell.length_a   1.000
_cell.length_b   1.000
_cell.length_c   1.000
_cell.angle_alpha   90.00
_cell.angle_beta   90.00
_cell.angle_gamma   90.00
#
_symmetry.space_group_name_H-M   'P 1'
#
loop_
_entity.id
_entity.type
_entity.pdbx_description
1 polymer ?
#
loop_
_entity_poly.entity_id
_entity_poly.type
_entity_poly.pdbx_seq_one_letter_code
_entity_poly.pdbx_strand_id
1 'polypeptide(L)'
;MVLWEDGGRNGVGILVDKDLHELVVEVRRVNDRLMTIKLVVGGGDFNSHIGTTSGGYDDVHGGFDFGDRNGGGTSLLDFARAFDLVIANSSFSKKREHLVTFRSSVAETQIDYLLCRKYDRGLCTDCKVISSENLSTLHELLVMDLEITRKRRKMAMYSQHMVKRGALTEAKEQELGVKLVTLGAWMSSRDVSTMWIMTAQCLRKAAREVLGVANG
;
A
#
# COMPACT_ATOMS: atom_id res chain seq x y z
N MET A 1 -0.91 -3.01 2.98
CA MET A 1 0.56 -3.07 3.18
C MET A 1 0.99 -4.53 3.29
N VAL A 2 1.55 -5.09 2.22
CA VAL A 2 2.24 -6.39 2.27
C VAL A 2 3.72 -6.08 2.05
N LEU A 3 4.49 -6.13 3.13
CA LEU A 3 5.95 -6.07 3.07
C LEU A 3 6.45 -7.51 3.10
N TRP A 4 7.19 -7.91 2.08
CA TRP A 4 8.03 -9.10 2.13
C TRP A 4 9.47 -8.62 2.31
N GLU A 5 10.04 -8.89 3.47
CA GLU A 5 11.48 -8.78 3.68
C GLU A 5 12.10 -10.12 3.32
N ASP A 6 12.74 -10.18 2.15
CA ASP A 6 13.80 -11.16 1.94
C ASP A 6 15.12 -10.42 2.11
N GLY A 7 16.05 -10.99 2.89
CA GLY A 7 17.28 -10.35 3.39
C GLY A 7 18.32 -9.89 2.36
N GLY A 8 17.91 -9.58 1.13
CA GLY A 8 18.71 -8.94 0.09
C GLY A 8 18.48 -7.42 0.04
N ARG A 9 19.51 -6.67 -0.34
CA ARG A 9 19.56 -5.19 -0.31
C ARG A 9 18.54 -4.46 -1.21
N ASN A 10 17.65 -5.16 -1.93
CA ASN A 10 16.77 -4.58 -2.96
C ASN A 10 15.38 -5.26 -2.99
N GLY A 11 14.61 -5.17 -1.90
CA GLY A 11 13.22 -5.63 -1.89
C GLY A 11 12.31 -4.74 -2.73
N VAL A 12 11.60 -5.30 -3.70
CA VAL A 12 10.45 -4.64 -4.33
C VAL A 12 9.26 -4.81 -3.38
N GLY A 13 8.51 -3.74 -3.12
CA GLY A 13 7.37 -3.74 -2.21
C GLY A 13 6.14 -3.13 -2.89
N ILE A 14 4.96 -3.61 -2.51
CA ILE A 14 3.68 -3.15 -3.06
C ILE A 14 2.93 -2.38 -1.97
N LEU A 15 2.68 -1.10 -2.24
CA LEU A 15 1.83 -0.28 -1.39
C LEU A 15 0.44 -0.22 -1.98
N VAL A 16 -0.47 -1.03 -1.42
CA VAL A 16 -1.91 -0.87 -1.65
C VAL A 16 -2.51 -0.17 -0.46
N ASP A 17 -3.28 0.87 -0.78
CA ASP A 17 -4.13 1.57 0.17
C ASP A 17 -5.07 0.59 0.91
N LYS A 18 -5.41 0.87 2.16
CA LYS A 18 -6.24 -0.01 2.98
C LYS A 18 -7.63 -0.22 2.35
N ASP A 19 -8.20 0.76 1.67
CA ASP A 19 -9.53 0.66 1.07
C ASP A 19 -9.50 0.00 -0.31
N LEU A 20 -8.32 -0.07 -0.96
CA LEU A 20 -8.13 -0.71 -2.26
C LEU A 20 -7.63 -2.16 -2.17
N HIS A 21 -7.24 -2.62 -0.96
CA HIS A 21 -6.70 -3.98 -0.79
C HIS A 21 -7.73 -5.07 -1.14
N GLU A 22 -9.03 -4.79 -0.98
CA GLU A 22 -10.12 -5.70 -1.33
C GLU A 22 -10.31 -5.86 -2.84
N LEU A 23 -9.82 -4.90 -3.62
CA LEU A 23 -9.85 -4.94 -5.08
C LEU A 23 -8.65 -5.71 -5.64
N VAL A 24 -7.61 -6.00 -4.84
CA VAL A 24 -6.45 -6.78 -5.29
C VAL A 24 -6.86 -8.24 -5.43
N VAL A 25 -6.93 -8.72 -6.67
CA VAL A 25 -7.27 -10.12 -6.95
C VAL A 25 -6.05 -10.99 -7.22
N GLU A 26 -4.94 -10.39 -7.63
CA GLU A 26 -3.72 -11.13 -7.92
C GLU A 26 -2.49 -10.28 -7.62
N VAL A 27 -1.50 -10.88 -6.97
CA VAL A 27 -0.15 -10.32 -6.85
C VAL A 27 0.83 -11.40 -7.28
N ARG A 28 1.55 -11.16 -8.36
CA ARG A 28 2.52 -12.12 -8.92
C ARG A 28 3.90 -11.47 -9.00
N ARG A 29 4.88 -12.10 -8.38
CA ARG A 29 6.29 -11.73 -8.55
C ARG A 29 6.80 -12.34 -9.85
N VAL A 30 7.30 -11.50 -10.74
CA VAL A 30 7.82 -11.92 -12.05
C VAL A 30 9.33 -12.16 -11.96
N ASN A 31 10.06 -11.29 -11.27
CA ASN A 31 11.47 -11.44 -10.94
C ASN A 31 11.85 -10.55 -9.75
N ASP A 32 13.14 -10.43 -9.44
CA ASP A 32 13.62 -9.64 -8.31
C ASP A 32 13.37 -8.13 -8.40
N ARG A 33 12.99 -7.64 -9.59
CA ARG A 33 12.75 -6.22 -9.88
C ARG A 33 11.32 -5.93 -10.31
N LEU A 34 10.48 -6.95 -10.54
CA LEU A 34 9.16 -6.81 -11.13
C LEU A 34 8.11 -7.59 -10.36
N MET A 35 7.05 -6.89 -9.97
CA MET A 35 5.82 -7.48 -9.46
C MET A 35 4.62 -6.93 -10.22
N THR A 36 3.67 -7.79 -10.53
CA THR A 36 2.39 -7.43 -11.17
C THR A 36 1.28 -7.54 -10.14
N ILE A 37 0.43 -6.52 -10.08
CA ILE A 37 -0.77 -6.50 -9.23
C ILE A 37 -1.97 -6.37 -10.15
N LYS A 38 -2.93 -7.27 -10.00
CA LYS A 38 -4.22 -7.19 -10.67
C LYS A 38 -5.24 -6.64 -9.68
N LEU A 39 -5.84 -5.51 -10.03
CA LEU A 39 -6.99 -4.94 -9.33
C LEU A 39 -8.26 -5.28 -10.11
N VAL A 40 -9.30 -5.80 -9.47
CA VAL A 40 -10.64 -5.93 -10.05
C VAL A 40 -11.50 -4.82 -9.52
N VAL A 41 -11.66 -3.82 -10.36
CA VAL A 41 -12.67 -2.78 -10.24
C VAL A 41 -13.91 -3.25 -11.00
N GLY A 42 -14.93 -3.78 -10.32
CA GLY A 42 -16.25 -4.04 -10.89
C GLY A 42 -16.30 -4.88 -12.19
N GLY A 43 -16.19 -6.21 -12.08
CA GLY A 43 -16.90 -7.16 -12.94
C GLY A 43 -16.82 -7.06 -14.48
N GLY A 44 -15.70 -6.66 -15.08
CA GLY A 44 -15.56 -6.63 -16.55
C GLY A 44 -14.12 -6.80 -17.05
N ASP A 45 -13.99 -7.27 -18.30
CA ASP A 45 -12.74 -7.22 -19.06
C ASP A 45 -12.42 -5.75 -19.40
N PHE A 46 -11.21 -5.29 -19.06
CA PHE A 46 -10.80 -3.88 -19.06
C PHE A 46 -10.33 -3.39 -20.43
N ASN A 47 -11.01 -3.75 -21.54
CA ASN A 47 -10.81 -3.07 -22.83
C ASN A 47 -11.46 -1.66 -22.82
N SER A 48 -11.19 -0.91 -21.76
CA SER A 48 -11.73 0.40 -21.47
C SER A 48 -10.84 1.44 -22.13
N HIS A 49 -11.44 2.30 -22.95
CA HIS A 49 -10.74 3.44 -23.56
C HIS A 49 -11.30 4.70 -22.93
N ILE A 50 -10.48 5.43 -22.18
CA ILE A 50 -10.92 6.68 -21.55
C ILE A 50 -10.85 7.87 -22.51
N GLY A 51 -10.10 7.74 -23.60
CA GLY A 51 -10.06 8.66 -24.72
C GLY A 51 -9.24 9.93 -24.48
N THR A 52 -8.82 10.57 -25.57
CA THR A 52 -7.89 11.72 -25.54
C THR A 52 -8.39 12.96 -24.77
N THR A 53 -9.71 13.18 -24.71
CA THR A 53 -10.30 14.38 -24.09
C THR A 53 -10.86 14.06 -22.72
N SER A 54 -10.67 14.92 -21.73
CA SER A 54 -11.28 14.71 -20.39
C SER A 54 -12.81 14.68 -20.46
N GLY A 55 -13.44 15.50 -21.30
CA GLY A 55 -14.89 15.46 -21.55
C GLY A 55 -15.71 15.65 -20.27
N GLY A 56 -15.26 16.53 -19.37
CA GLY A 56 -15.89 16.79 -18.07
C GLY A 56 -15.36 15.92 -16.92
N TYR A 57 -14.30 15.15 -17.13
CA TYR A 57 -13.61 14.34 -16.11
C TYR A 57 -12.26 14.95 -15.66
N ASP A 58 -12.11 16.28 -15.70
CA ASP A 58 -10.83 16.97 -15.42
C ASP A 58 -10.24 16.73 -14.03
N ASP A 59 -11.07 16.25 -13.09
CA ASP A 59 -10.68 15.91 -11.73
C ASP A 59 -10.03 14.53 -11.59
N VAL A 60 -10.25 13.63 -12.56
CA VAL A 60 -9.76 12.23 -12.55
C VAL A 60 -8.98 11.84 -13.81
N HIS A 61 -9.15 12.59 -14.90
CA HIS A 61 -8.50 12.42 -16.18
C HIS A 61 -7.50 13.55 -16.42
N GLY A 62 -6.22 13.21 -16.59
CA GLY A 62 -5.14 14.19 -16.68
C GLY A 62 -4.98 14.87 -18.05
N GLY A 63 -5.77 14.47 -19.04
CA GLY A 63 -5.86 15.12 -20.35
C GLY A 63 -4.94 14.53 -21.42
N PHE A 64 -4.18 13.49 -21.07
CA PHE A 64 -3.27 12.81 -21.99
C PHE A 64 -3.64 11.33 -22.07
N ASP A 65 -4.37 10.91 -23.10
CA ASP A 65 -4.66 9.49 -23.33
C ASP A 65 -4.79 9.21 -24.84
N PHE A 66 -5.05 7.96 -25.22
CA PHE A 66 -5.08 7.51 -26.59
C PHE A 66 -6.46 6.95 -27.00
N GLY A 67 -6.87 7.25 -28.23
CA GLY A 67 -8.11 6.74 -28.82
C GLY A 67 -9.37 7.49 -28.42
N ASP A 68 -10.51 6.90 -28.76
CA ASP A 68 -11.84 7.42 -28.48
C ASP A 68 -12.43 6.77 -27.23
N ARG A 69 -13.16 7.57 -26.43
CA ARG A 69 -13.80 7.07 -25.21
C ARG A 69 -14.89 6.05 -25.55
N ASN A 70 -14.87 4.89 -24.90
CA ASN A 70 -15.94 3.90 -24.98
C ASN A 70 -16.76 3.82 -23.67
N GLY A 71 -17.81 2.99 -23.65
CA GLY A 71 -18.65 2.80 -22.46
C GLY A 71 -17.86 2.28 -21.25
N GLY A 72 -16.90 1.37 -21.46
CA GLY A 72 -16.01 0.88 -20.40
C GLY A 72 -15.15 1.97 -19.80
N GLY A 73 -14.56 2.83 -20.63
CA GLY A 73 -13.76 3.98 -20.17
C GLY A 73 -14.59 5.01 -19.42
N THR A 74 -15.86 5.21 -19.79
CA THR A 74 -16.78 6.06 -19.03
C THR A 74 -17.03 5.48 -17.64
N SER A 75 -17.34 4.18 -17.54
CA SER A 75 -17.51 3.49 -16.25
C SER A 75 -16.25 3.53 -15.39
N LEU A 76 -15.06 3.41 -15.99
CA LEU A 76 -13.79 3.54 -15.27
C LEU A 76 -13.59 4.96 -14.71
N LEU A 77 -13.94 5.99 -15.46
CA LEU A 77 -13.87 7.38 -15.01
C LEU A 77 -14.88 7.68 -13.90
N ASP A 78 -16.10 7.16 -14.02
CA ASP A 78 -17.12 7.28 -12.98
C ASP A 78 -16.69 6.58 -11.68
N PHE A 79 -16.11 5.39 -11.81
CA PHE A 79 -15.50 4.69 -10.67
C PHE A 79 -14.38 5.53 -10.05
N ALA A 80 -13.43 6.00 -10.86
CA ALA A 80 -12.31 6.81 -10.34
C ALA A 80 -12.83 8.02 -9.56
N ARG A 81 -13.84 8.71 -10.09
CA ARG A 81 -14.48 9.86 -9.42
C ARG A 81 -15.17 9.47 -8.12
N ALA A 82 -15.93 8.37 -8.10
CA ALA A 82 -16.65 7.92 -6.91
C ALA A 82 -15.73 7.55 -5.73
N PHE A 83 -14.50 7.14 -6.02
CA PHE A 83 -13.51 6.69 -5.02
C PHE A 83 -12.36 7.68 -4.81
N ASP A 84 -12.50 8.93 -5.27
CA ASP A 84 -11.46 9.97 -5.19
C ASP A 84 -10.09 9.51 -5.74
N LEU A 85 -10.12 8.76 -6.85
CA LEU A 85 -8.95 8.30 -7.58
C LEU A 85 -8.72 9.14 -8.84
N VAL A 86 -7.46 9.15 -9.29
CA VAL A 86 -7.02 9.79 -10.53
C VAL A 86 -6.34 8.73 -11.39
N ILE A 87 -6.60 8.76 -12.68
CA ILE A 87 -5.92 7.92 -13.66
C ILE A 87 -4.55 8.53 -13.93
N ALA A 88 -3.53 7.99 -13.26
CA ALA A 88 -2.20 8.58 -13.20
C ALA A 88 -1.50 8.57 -14.56
N ASN A 89 -1.65 7.48 -15.34
CA ASN A 89 -1.09 7.40 -16.69
C ASN A 89 -1.63 8.49 -17.62
N SER A 90 -2.83 8.99 -17.36
CA SER A 90 -3.42 10.06 -18.16
C SER A 90 -2.91 11.47 -17.83
N SER A 91 -2.06 11.61 -16.81
CA SER A 91 -1.55 12.89 -16.30
C SER A 91 -0.25 13.35 -16.93
N PHE A 92 0.39 12.51 -17.74
CA PHE A 92 1.70 12.79 -18.31
C PHE A 92 1.66 12.74 -19.83
N SER A 93 2.12 13.80 -20.49
CA SER A 93 2.28 13.82 -21.93
C SER A 93 3.39 12.84 -22.35
N LYS A 94 3.02 11.77 -23.06
CA LYS A 94 3.94 10.77 -23.59
C LYS A 94 3.80 10.64 -25.10
N LYS A 95 4.85 10.10 -25.75
CA LYS A 95 4.76 9.66 -27.14
C LYS A 95 3.82 8.46 -27.22
N ARG A 96 3.16 8.30 -28.36
CA ARG A 96 2.21 7.20 -28.60
C ARG A 96 2.79 5.83 -28.27
N GLU A 97 4.05 5.57 -28.66
CA GLU A 97 4.72 4.28 -28.36
C GLU A 97 4.77 3.95 -26.86
N HIS A 98 4.76 4.97 -25.99
CA HIS A 98 4.84 4.82 -24.53
C HIS A 98 3.46 4.93 -23.84
N LEU A 99 2.39 5.06 -24.61
CA LEU A 99 1.00 5.01 -24.13
C LEU A 99 0.35 3.64 -24.39
N VAL A 100 0.82 2.93 -25.41
CA VAL A 100 0.30 1.61 -25.78
C VAL A 100 0.65 0.60 -24.69
N THR A 101 -0.36 0.04 -24.03
CA THR A 101 -0.19 -1.01 -23.02
C THR A 101 -0.47 -2.39 -23.55
N PHE A 102 -1.11 -2.49 -24.73
CA PHE A 102 -1.34 -3.76 -25.42
C PHE A 102 -0.97 -3.62 -26.90
N ARG A 103 -0.16 -4.55 -27.39
CA ARG A 103 0.30 -4.62 -28.78
C ARG A 103 0.11 -6.03 -29.33
N SER A 104 -0.60 -6.10 -30.43
CA SER A 104 -0.74 -7.29 -31.28
C SER A 104 -0.24 -7.00 -32.69
N SER A 105 -0.21 -8.01 -33.56
CA SER A 105 0.15 -7.83 -34.97
C SER A 105 -0.84 -6.93 -35.75
N VAL A 106 -2.04 -6.71 -35.22
CA VAL A 106 -3.14 -6.03 -35.91
C VAL A 106 -3.66 -4.79 -35.18
N ALA A 107 -3.35 -4.63 -33.89
CA ALA A 107 -3.89 -3.56 -33.06
C ALA A 107 -2.92 -3.16 -31.94
N GLU A 108 -2.88 -1.85 -31.67
CA GLU A 108 -2.24 -1.23 -30.52
C GLU A 108 -3.28 -0.49 -29.70
N THR A 109 -3.40 -0.82 -28.41
CA THR A 109 -4.39 -0.23 -27.52
C THR A 109 -3.79 0.18 -26.17
N GLN A 110 -4.45 1.12 -25.50
CA GLN A 110 -4.17 1.51 -24.12
C GLN A 110 -5.36 1.05 -23.27
N ILE A 111 -5.14 0.03 -22.45
CA ILE A 111 -6.18 -0.69 -21.69
C ILE A 111 -5.78 -1.00 -20.25
N ASP A 112 -4.50 -0.84 -19.93
CA ASP A 112 -3.98 -0.98 -18.57
C ASP A 112 -3.84 0.41 -17.95
N TYR A 113 -4.39 0.59 -16.74
CA TYR A 113 -4.45 1.88 -16.07
C TYR A 113 -3.89 1.77 -14.65
N LEU A 114 -3.14 2.79 -14.24
CA LEU A 114 -2.71 2.94 -12.85
C LEU A 114 -3.49 4.07 -12.20
N LEU A 115 -4.15 3.75 -11.08
CA LEU A 115 -4.94 4.71 -10.32
C LEU A 115 -4.21 5.07 -9.02
N CYS A 116 -4.26 6.34 -8.64
CA CYS A 116 -3.78 6.83 -7.34
C CYS A 116 -4.84 7.70 -6.68
N ARG A 117 -4.79 7.81 -5.34
CA ARG A 117 -5.68 8.74 -4.63
C ARG A 117 -5.40 10.17 -5.09
N LYS A 118 -6.47 10.95 -5.25
CA LYS A 118 -6.38 12.37 -5.62
C LYS A 118 -5.50 13.18 -4.67
N TYR A 119 -5.55 12.87 -3.37
CA TYR A 119 -4.69 13.50 -2.35
C TYR A 119 -3.19 13.19 -2.56
N ASP A 120 -2.89 11.98 -3.03
CA ASP A 120 -1.53 11.49 -3.25
C ASP A 120 -1.02 11.76 -4.69
N ARG A 121 -1.83 12.41 -5.53
CA ARG A 121 -1.46 12.73 -6.92
C ARG A 121 -0.10 13.44 -7.02
N GLY A 122 0.20 14.32 -6.07
CA GLY A 122 1.48 15.05 -6.03
C GLY A 122 2.71 14.18 -5.75
N LEU A 123 2.51 12.93 -5.28
CA LEU A 123 3.59 11.96 -5.11
C LEU A 123 3.94 11.26 -6.43
N CYS A 124 3.00 11.19 -7.37
CA CYS A 124 3.24 10.60 -8.68
C CYS A 124 4.04 11.57 -9.53
N THR A 125 5.29 11.20 -9.82
CA THR A 125 6.22 12.03 -10.60
C THR A 125 6.29 11.60 -12.06
N ASP A 126 6.00 10.33 -12.35
CA ASP A 126 5.88 9.84 -13.72
C ASP A 126 4.98 8.59 -13.82
N CYS A 127 4.44 8.36 -15.02
CA CYS A 127 3.86 7.09 -15.43
C CYS A 127 4.32 6.76 -16.85
N LYS A 128 4.89 5.57 -17.04
CA LYS A 128 5.50 5.17 -18.31
C LYS A 128 5.28 3.71 -18.61
N VAL A 129 5.06 3.40 -19.89
CA VAL A 129 5.16 2.04 -20.40
C VAL A 129 6.63 1.74 -20.71
N ILE A 130 7.11 0.58 -20.26
CA ILE A 130 8.43 0.05 -20.60
C ILE A 130 8.23 -1.06 -21.62
N SER A 131 8.60 -0.79 -22.87
CA SER A 131 8.56 -1.79 -23.92
C SER A 131 9.64 -2.85 -23.71
N SER A 132 9.25 -4.12 -23.76
CA SER A 132 10.16 -5.26 -23.69
C SER A 132 10.50 -5.75 -25.11
N GLU A 133 11.78 -5.90 -25.43
CA GLU A 133 12.23 -6.54 -26.68
C GLU A 133 11.95 -8.06 -26.70
N ASN A 134 11.60 -8.68 -25.55
CA ASN A 134 11.33 -10.11 -25.47
C ASN A 134 9.86 -10.45 -25.76
N LEU A 135 9.69 -11.19 -26.87
CA LEU A 135 8.50 -11.47 -27.66
C LEU A 135 7.46 -12.44 -27.05
N SER A 136 6.97 -12.27 -25.82
CA SER A 136 5.97 -13.24 -25.28
C SER A 136 4.72 -12.69 -24.60
N THR A 137 4.58 -11.37 -24.39
CA THR A 137 3.35 -10.81 -23.82
C THR A 137 2.76 -9.73 -24.71
N LEU A 138 1.49 -9.90 -25.08
CA LEU A 138 0.73 -8.87 -25.80
C LEU A 138 0.58 -7.59 -24.95
N HIS A 139 0.72 -7.68 -23.63
CA HIS A 139 0.72 -6.52 -22.73
C HIS A 139 2.14 -6.03 -22.46
N GLU A 140 2.29 -4.71 -22.44
CA GLU A 140 3.49 -3.96 -22.11
C GLU A 140 3.46 -3.54 -20.63
N LEU A 141 4.63 -3.38 -20.02
CA LEU A 141 4.72 -3.09 -18.59
C LEU A 141 4.44 -1.61 -18.30
N LEU A 142 3.33 -1.30 -17.61
CA LEU A 142 3.03 0.05 -17.11
C LEU A 142 3.60 0.28 -15.70
N VAL A 143 4.39 1.34 -15.54
CA VAL A 143 5.09 1.68 -14.29
C VAL A 143 4.72 3.09 -13.83
N MET A 144 4.48 3.27 -12.53
CA MET A 144 4.33 4.56 -11.87
C MET A 144 5.53 4.84 -10.96
N ASP A 145 6.14 6.01 -11.13
CA ASP A 145 7.19 6.52 -10.25
C ASP A 145 6.56 7.38 -9.15
N LEU A 146 6.92 7.10 -7.88
CA LEU A 146 6.39 7.77 -6.69
C LEU A 146 7.52 8.38 -5.85
N GLU A 147 7.41 9.67 -5.50
CA GLU A 147 8.33 10.34 -4.58
C GLU A 147 7.76 10.35 -3.15
N ILE A 148 8.24 9.41 -2.32
CA ILE A 148 7.78 9.29 -0.92
C ILE A 148 8.85 9.86 0.01
N THR A 149 8.61 11.07 0.53
CA THR A 149 9.47 11.65 1.56
C THR A 149 9.15 11.03 2.93
N ARG A 150 9.97 10.07 3.35
CA ARG A 150 9.91 9.54 4.71
C ARG A 150 10.42 10.62 5.68
N LYS A 151 9.52 11.50 6.15
CA LYS A 151 9.78 12.24 7.39
C LYS A 151 9.93 11.20 8.47
N ARG A 152 11.18 10.91 8.83
CA ARG A 152 11.49 10.17 10.06
C ARG A 152 10.81 10.99 11.14
N ARG A 153 9.65 10.53 11.62
CA ARG A 153 9.18 11.00 12.93
C ARG A 153 10.38 10.67 13.81
N LYS A 154 11.10 11.69 14.30
CA LYS A 154 11.76 11.52 15.59
C LYS A 154 10.61 11.01 16.43
N MET A 155 10.62 9.72 16.79
CA MET A 155 9.85 9.32 17.96
C MET A 155 10.26 10.38 18.95
N ALA A 156 9.31 11.23 19.39
CA ALA A 156 9.51 11.86 20.65
C ALA A 156 9.95 10.70 21.53
N MET A 157 11.19 10.71 22.00
CA MET A 157 11.55 9.89 23.13
C MET A 157 10.59 10.39 24.19
N TYR A 158 9.40 9.78 24.26
CA TYR A 158 8.83 9.44 25.54
C TYR A 158 10.02 8.83 26.23
N SER A 159 10.61 9.61 27.15
CA SER A 159 11.68 9.19 28.03
C SER A 159 11.37 7.75 28.39
N GLN A 160 12.05 6.85 27.67
CA GLN A 160 11.54 5.51 27.46
C GLN A 160 11.96 4.85 28.75
N HIS A 161 11.05 4.80 29.72
CA HIS A 161 11.21 4.01 30.90
C HIS A 161 11.14 2.53 30.48
N MET A 162 12.17 2.10 29.76
CA MET A 162 12.36 0.77 29.23
C MET A 162 12.61 -0.14 30.41
N VAL A 163 11.78 -1.17 30.51
CA VAL A 163 11.99 -2.23 31.49
C VAL A 163 13.31 -2.92 31.16
N LYS A 164 14.18 -3.14 32.15
CA LYS A 164 15.48 -3.81 31.97
C LYS A 164 15.27 -5.31 31.69
N ARG A 165 14.94 -5.66 30.44
CA ARG A 165 14.73 -7.06 30.02
C ARG A 165 15.95 -7.95 30.32
N GLY A 166 17.15 -7.40 30.25
CA GLY A 166 18.40 -8.12 30.57
C GLY A 166 18.58 -8.46 32.06
N ALA A 167 17.72 -7.95 32.95
CA ALA A 167 17.75 -8.27 34.39
C ALA A 167 16.80 -9.44 34.76
N LEU A 168 16.21 -10.12 33.78
CA LEU A 168 15.31 -11.25 34.01
C LEU A 168 16.11 -12.50 34.39
N THR A 169 16.04 -12.86 35.67
CA THR A 169 16.55 -14.12 36.24
C THR A 169 15.39 -15.01 36.67
N GLU A 170 15.64 -16.29 36.90
CA GLU A 170 14.60 -17.24 37.39
C GLU A 170 13.91 -16.73 38.68
N ALA A 171 14.68 -16.14 39.61
CA ALA A 171 14.11 -15.53 40.83
C ALA A 171 13.19 -14.34 40.52
N LYS A 172 13.57 -13.52 39.53
CA LYS A 172 12.77 -12.36 39.10
C LYS A 172 11.54 -12.76 38.28
N GLU A 173 11.60 -13.89 37.57
CA GLU A 173 10.44 -14.48 36.90
C GLU A 173 9.38 -14.94 37.91
N GLN A 174 9.81 -15.63 38.98
CA GLN A 174 8.89 -16.05 40.05
C GLN A 174 8.28 -14.83 40.78
N GLU A 175 9.10 -13.83 41.10
CA GLU A 175 8.63 -12.56 41.70
C GLU A 175 7.60 -11.87 40.81
N LEU A 176 7.84 -11.83 39.49
CA LEU A 176 6.92 -11.27 38.51
C LEU A 176 5.60 -12.05 38.45
N GLY A 177 5.67 -13.38 38.47
CA GLY A 177 4.49 -14.26 38.48
C GLY A 177 3.59 -14.00 39.69
N VAL A 178 4.16 -13.97 40.90
CA VAL A 178 3.42 -13.66 42.14
C VAL A 178 2.77 -12.27 42.04
N LYS A 179 3.49 -11.29 41.51
CA LYS A 179 3.01 -9.92 41.40
C LYS A 179 1.86 -9.75 40.41
N LEU A 180 1.91 -10.49 39.30
CA LEU A 180 0.83 -10.52 38.31
C LEU A 180 -0.46 -11.14 38.87
N VAL A 181 -0.33 -12.18 39.70
CA VAL A 181 -1.46 -12.80 40.41
C VAL A 181 -2.06 -11.80 41.41
N THR A 182 -1.23 -11.12 42.21
CA THR A 182 -1.68 -10.12 43.19
C THR A 182 -2.34 -8.90 42.55
N LEU A 183 -1.87 -8.46 41.38
CA LEU A 183 -2.45 -7.32 40.68
C LEU A 183 -3.85 -7.61 40.10
N GLY A 184 -4.30 -8.87 40.10
CA GLY A 184 -5.70 -9.23 39.81
C GLY A 184 -6.21 -8.78 38.44
N ALA A 185 -5.32 -8.62 37.45
CA ALA A 185 -5.58 -7.95 36.17
C ALA A 185 -6.54 -8.68 35.20
N TRP A 186 -7.21 -9.74 35.67
CA TRP A 186 -8.01 -10.64 34.85
C TRP A 186 -9.48 -10.67 35.25
N MET A 187 -9.88 -9.92 36.29
CA MET A 187 -11.26 -9.94 36.78
C MET A 187 -12.02 -8.68 36.41
N SER A 188 -13.03 -8.88 35.54
CA SER A 188 -14.21 -8.02 35.31
C SER A 188 -14.09 -6.85 34.33
N SER A 189 -14.11 -7.14 33.03
CA SER A 189 -14.72 -6.26 32.01
C SER A 189 -15.46 -7.12 30.98
N ARG A 190 -16.64 -6.68 30.51
CA ARG A 190 -17.36 -7.34 29.39
C ARG A 190 -16.73 -7.03 28.03
N ASP A 191 -15.89 -5.99 27.95
CA ASP A 191 -15.22 -5.55 26.73
C ASP A 191 -13.78 -6.08 26.63
N VAL A 192 -13.51 -6.80 25.54
CA VAL A 192 -12.23 -7.47 25.24
C VAL A 192 -11.10 -6.47 24.99
N SER A 193 -11.39 -5.33 24.35
CA SER A 193 -10.38 -4.28 24.10
C SER A 193 -9.89 -3.68 25.41
N THR A 194 -10.82 -3.36 26.30
CA THR A 194 -10.53 -2.82 27.64
C THR A 194 -9.77 -3.84 28.48
N MET A 195 -10.16 -5.12 28.43
CA MET A 195 -9.39 -6.19 29.09
C MET A 195 -7.94 -6.22 28.62
N TRP A 196 -7.71 -6.24 27.30
CA TRP A 196 -6.35 -6.29 26.75
C TRP A 196 -5.50 -5.09 27.16
N ILE A 197 -6.09 -3.89 27.18
CA ILE A 197 -5.41 -2.66 27.63
C ILE A 197 -5.01 -2.78 29.10
N MET A 198 -5.95 -3.19 29.96
CA MET A 198 -5.70 -3.35 31.40
C MET A 198 -4.64 -4.42 31.67
N THR A 199 -4.73 -5.59 31.02
CA THR A 199 -3.72 -6.65 31.14
C THR A 199 -2.34 -6.15 30.72
N ALA A 200 -2.24 -5.45 29.59
CA ALA A 200 -0.96 -4.92 29.11
C ALA A 200 -0.41 -3.80 30.01
N GLN A 201 -1.26 -3.02 30.67
CA GLN A 201 -0.84 -2.03 31.66
C GLN A 201 -0.32 -2.68 32.94
N CYS A 202 -1.04 -3.67 33.48
CA CYS A 202 -0.63 -4.43 34.66
C CYS A 202 0.70 -5.17 34.43
N LEU A 203 0.87 -5.78 33.26
CA LEU A 203 2.13 -6.43 32.88
C LEU A 203 3.30 -5.44 32.87
N ARG A 204 3.11 -4.27 32.25
CA ARG A 204 4.15 -3.23 32.21
C ARG A 204 4.46 -2.68 33.59
N LYS A 205 3.45 -2.49 34.46
CA LYS A 205 3.65 -2.03 35.84
C LYS A 205 4.45 -3.03 36.65
N ALA A 206 4.02 -4.30 36.67
CA ALA A 206 4.71 -5.37 37.38
C ALA A 206 6.16 -5.49 36.91
N ALA A 207 6.38 -5.48 35.59
CA ALA A 207 7.70 -5.61 35.01
C ALA A 207 8.62 -4.42 35.35
N ARG A 208 8.11 -3.17 35.37
CA ARG A 208 8.90 -2.01 35.82
C ARG A 208 9.31 -2.10 37.28
N GLU A 209 8.42 -2.58 38.14
CA GLU A 209 8.71 -2.68 39.57
C GLU A 209 9.68 -3.84 39.89
N VAL A 210 9.60 -4.95 39.15
CA VAL A 210 10.43 -6.14 39.41
C VAL A 210 11.80 -6.05 38.74
N LEU A 211 11.82 -5.65 37.46
CA LEU A 211 13.04 -5.60 36.63
C LEU A 211 13.70 -4.22 36.65
N GLY A 212 12.99 -3.19 37.14
CA GLY A 212 13.47 -1.82 37.13
C GLY A 212 13.41 -1.18 35.74
N VAL A 213 13.72 0.11 35.72
CA VAL A 213 13.69 0.96 34.53
C VAL A 213 15.11 1.34 34.14
N ALA A 214 15.43 1.28 32.84
CA ALA A 214 16.68 1.80 32.31
C ALA A 214 16.64 3.34 32.36
N ASN A 215 17.68 3.94 32.94
CA ASN A 215 17.94 5.36 32.78
C ASN A 215 18.64 5.51 31.42
N GLY A 216 18.10 6.40 30.59
CA GLY A 216 18.66 6.71 29.27
C GLY A 216 20.00 7.41 29.36
#